data_AF-A0A946CH74-F1
#
_entry.id   AF-A0A946CH74-F1
#
_cell.length_a   1.000
_cell.length_b   1.000
_cell.length_c   1.000
_cell.angle_alpha   90.00
_cell.angle_beta   90.00
_cell.angle_gamma   90.00
#
_symmetry.space_group_name_H-M   'P 1'
#
loop_
_entity.id
_entity.type
_entity.pdbx_description
1 polymer ?
#
loop_
_entity_poly.entity_id
_entity_poly.type
_entity_poly.pdbx_seq_one_letter_code
_entity_poly.pdbx_strand_id
1 'polypeptide(L)'
;MIKTTFAGAIALVFLIACSREKKGPKPVSGASITGTISEETIDKFSGKKALTHIEALTVFGPRPIGSEAYQLSLHYLETKLAQLGWKTKRQSFTGITPIGPQEFTNLLARYSPGSEPDWNSSTPFLLCSHVDTKLYAEFEFLGVNDSGSSTG
;
A
#
# COMPACT_ATOMS: atom_id res chain seq x y z
N MET A 1 58.69 -43.17 -31.66
CA MET A 1 57.90 -41.93 -31.79
C MET A 1 57.37 -41.58 -30.41
N ILE A 2 57.87 -40.50 -29.83
CA ILE A 2 57.58 -40.02 -28.47
C ILE A 2 56.77 -38.71 -28.61
N LYS A 3 55.89 -38.46 -27.62
CA LYS A 3 55.36 -37.17 -27.11
C LYS A 3 53.83 -37.06 -27.23
N THR A 4 53.10 -37.28 -26.11
CA THR A 4 52.57 -36.31 -25.10
C THR A 4 51.10 -35.97 -25.36
N THR A 5 50.16 -36.57 -24.63
CA THR A 5 49.39 -35.95 -23.53
C THR A 5 48.79 -34.57 -23.83
N PHE A 6 47.46 -34.50 -23.91
CA PHE A 6 46.70 -33.33 -23.50
C PHE A 6 45.54 -33.80 -22.61
N ALA A 7 45.72 -33.62 -21.31
CA ALA A 7 44.66 -33.68 -20.33
C ALA A 7 43.83 -32.39 -20.45
N GLY A 8 42.58 -32.50 -20.88
CA GLY A 8 41.63 -31.41 -20.84
C GLY A 8 41.14 -31.23 -19.41
N ALA A 9 41.63 -30.20 -18.72
CA ALA A 9 41.10 -29.79 -17.43
C ALA A 9 39.70 -29.19 -17.62
N ILE A 10 38.65 -29.91 -17.20
CA ILE A 10 37.31 -29.37 -17.05
C ILE A 10 37.33 -28.48 -15.81
N ALA A 11 37.48 -27.17 -16.02
CA ALA A 11 37.30 -26.18 -14.96
C ALA A 11 35.80 -26.06 -14.64
N LEU A 12 35.37 -26.74 -13.58
CA LEU A 12 34.03 -26.61 -13.01
C LEU A 12 33.93 -25.22 -12.36
N VAL A 13 33.39 -24.25 -13.08
CA VAL A 13 33.09 -22.92 -12.54
C VAL A 13 31.91 -23.06 -11.57
N PHE A 14 32.21 -23.11 -10.27
CA PHE A 14 31.21 -23.00 -9.22
C PHE A 14 30.57 -21.61 -9.29
N LEU A 15 29.38 -21.52 -9.87
CA LEU A 15 28.48 -20.39 -9.69
C LEU A 15 28.01 -20.41 -8.23
N ILE A 16 28.79 -19.77 -7.36
CA ILE A 16 28.33 -19.42 -6.01
C ILE A 16 27.26 -18.34 -6.20
N ALA A 17 26.02 -18.78 -6.37
CA ALA A 17 24.84 -17.95 -6.20
C ALA A 17 24.79 -17.55 -4.72
N CYS A 18 25.47 -16.46 -4.38
CA CYS A 18 25.22 -15.76 -3.13
C CYS A 18 23.78 -15.25 -3.19
N SER A 19 22.86 -16.04 -2.63
CA SER A 19 21.54 -15.61 -2.20
C SER A 19 21.74 -14.40 -1.27
N ARG A 20 21.72 -13.21 -1.86
CA ARG A 20 21.77 -11.98 -1.10
C ARG A 20 20.40 -11.87 -0.45
N GLU A 21 20.26 -12.43 0.75
CA GLU A 21 19.11 -12.15 1.59
C GLU A 21 19.01 -10.62 1.68
N LYS A 22 17.95 -10.07 1.11
CA LYS A 22 17.62 -8.67 1.34
C LYS A 22 17.32 -8.59 2.83
N LYS A 23 18.26 -8.04 3.61
CA LYS A 23 18.03 -7.75 5.03
C LYS A 23 16.71 -7.01 5.11
N GLY A 24 15.73 -7.63 5.77
CA GLY A 24 14.44 -7.01 6.01
C GLY A 24 14.64 -5.67 6.73
N PRO A 25 13.67 -4.76 6.63
CA PRO A 25 13.72 -3.51 7.38
C PRO A 25 14.01 -3.81 8.85
N LYS A 26 15.01 -3.15 9.44
CA LYS A 26 15.25 -3.30 10.88
C LYS A 26 13.97 -2.86 11.61
N PRO A 27 13.48 -3.64 12.60
CA PRO A 27 12.33 -3.23 13.37
C PRO A 27 12.62 -1.87 14.00
N VAL A 28 11.72 -0.92 13.77
CA VAL A 28 11.78 0.37 14.46
C VAL A 28 11.47 0.05 15.92
N SER A 29 12.43 0.27 16.83
CA SER A 29 12.12 0.22 18.25
C SER A 29 11.05 1.26 18.51
N GLY A 30 9.86 0.79 18.92
CA GLY A 30 8.63 1.57 18.93
C GLY A 30 8.84 2.94 19.54
N ALA A 31 8.42 3.98 18.81
CA ALA A 31 8.24 5.28 19.41
C ALA A 31 7.30 5.08 20.61
N SER A 32 7.80 5.35 21.82
CA SER A 32 6.98 5.32 23.01
C SER A 32 5.99 6.48 22.87
N ILE A 33 4.76 6.19 22.44
CA ILE A 33 3.68 7.18 22.44
C ILE A 33 3.24 7.33 23.89
N THR A 34 3.98 8.14 24.63
CA THR A 34 3.68 8.54 26.01
C THR A 34 3.12 9.96 26.00
N GLY A 35 1.94 10.13 26.57
CA GLY A 35 1.29 11.44 26.72
C GLY A 35 -0.21 11.37 26.46
N THR A 36 -0.93 12.37 26.95
CA THR A 36 -2.35 12.58 26.65
C THR A 36 -2.46 13.43 25.39
N ILE A 37 -3.36 13.08 24.47
CA ILE A 37 -3.70 13.94 23.34
C ILE A 37 -4.33 15.22 23.92
N SER A 38 -3.83 16.40 23.54
CA SER A 38 -4.40 17.66 24.04
C SER A 38 -5.83 17.86 23.55
N GLU A 39 -6.68 18.51 24.35
CA GLU A 39 -8.04 18.88 23.94
C GLU A 39 -8.04 19.67 22.62
N GLU A 40 -7.09 20.61 22.46
CA GLU A 40 -6.90 21.36 21.21
C GLU A 40 -6.66 20.45 19.99
N THR A 41 -5.98 19.31 20.17
CA THR A 41 -5.75 18.34 19.09
C THR A 41 -7.01 17.55 18.79
N ILE A 42 -7.81 17.21 19.81
CA ILE A 42 -9.10 16.54 19.64
C ILE A 42 -10.05 17.45 18.86
N ASP A 43 -10.09 18.74 19.19
CA ASP A 43 -10.95 19.73 18.54
C ASP A 43 -10.61 19.99 17.06
N LYS A 44 -9.40 19.62 16.62
CA LYS A 44 -9.01 19.68 15.20
C LYS A 44 -9.67 18.60 14.37
N PHE A 45 -10.13 17.50 14.98
CA PHE A 45 -10.87 16.46 14.26
C PHE A 45 -12.25 16.99 13.87
N SER A 46 -12.68 16.70 12.64
CA SER A 46 -13.97 17.13 12.13
C SER A 46 -14.72 15.98 11.50
N GLY A 47 -15.71 15.45 12.21
CA GLY A 47 -16.61 14.43 11.68
C GLY A 47 -17.37 14.90 10.42
N LYS A 48 -17.61 16.22 10.29
CA LYS A 48 -18.20 16.79 9.07
C LYS A 48 -17.28 16.64 7.86
N LYS A 49 -15.96 16.90 8.02
CA LYS A 49 -15.00 16.71 6.92
C LYS A 49 -14.86 15.23 6.56
N ALA A 50 -14.81 14.35 7.56
CA ALA A 50 -14.79 12.91 7.35
C ALA A 50 -16.01 12.46 6.54
N LEU A 51 -17.22 12.87 6.94
CA LEU A 51 -18.45 12.58 6.20
C LEU A 51 -18.40 13.09 4.75
N THR A 52 -17.87 14.28 4.49
CA THR A 52 -17.70 14.80 3.13
C THR A 52 -16.76 13.91 2.28
N HIS A 53 -15.72 13.32 2.86
CA HIS A 53 -14.87 12.36 2.16
C HIS A 53 -15.62 11.05 1.85
N ILE A 54 -16.43 10.56 2.79
CA ILE A 54 -17.31 9.39 2.59
C ILE A 54 -18.29 9.63 1.44
N GLU A 55 -18.95 10.78 1.43
CA GLU A 55 -19.89 11.18 0.37
C GLU A 55 -19.20 11.23 -0.99
N ALA A 56 -18.02 11.86 -1.08
CA ALA A 56 -17.26 11.94 -2.32
C ALA A 56 -16.87 10.56 -2.88
N LEU A 57 -16.42 9.64 -2.01
CA LEU A 57 -16.11 8.26 -2.40
C LEU A 57 -17.35 7.48 -2.84
N THR A 58 -18.49 7.72 -2.18
CA THR A 58 -19.76 7.06 -2.47
C THR A 58 -20.33 7.50 -3.83
N VAL A 59 -20.13 8.76 -4.22
CA VAL A 59 -20.58 9.30 -5.52
C VAL A 59 -19.95 8.58 -6.71
N PHE A 60 -18.75 8.00 -6.55
CA PHE A 60 -18.14 7.19 -7.60
C PHE A 60 -18.87 5.86 -7.86
N GLY A 61 -19.73 5.41 -6.94
CA GLY A 61 -20.44 4.13 -7.00
C GLY A 61 -19.71 3.00 -6.27
N PRO A 62 -20.17 1.74 -6.43
CA PRO A 62 -19.49 0.56 -5.90
C PRO A 62 -18.06 0.46 -6.42
N ARG A 63 -17.10 0.11 -5.56
CA ARG A 63 -15.66 0.07 -5.84
C ARG A 63 -15.08 -1.36 -5.78
N PRO A 64 -15.66 -2.38 -6.42
CA PRO A 64 -15.01 -3.68 -6.49
C PRO A 64 -13.68 -3.57 -7.27
N ILE A 65 -12.78 -4.52 -7.01
CA ILE A 65 -11.49 -4.60 -7.69
C ILE A 65 -11.67 -4.54 -9.21
N GLY A 66 -10.86 -3.72 -9.88
CA GLY A 66 -10.92 -3.55 -11.33
C GLY A 66 -12.00 -2.58 -11.84
N SER A 67 -12.91 -2.10 -10.99
CA SER A 67 -13.90 -1.10 -11.40
C SER A 67 -13.30 0.29 -11.66
N GLU A 68 -13.99 1.07 -12.50
CA GLU A 68 -13.66 2.49 -12.71
C GLU A 68 -13.77 3.30 -11.42
N ALA A 69 -14.82 3.07 -10.63
CA ALA A 69 -15.05 3.73 -9.35
C ALA A 69 -13.89 3.50 -8.35
N TYR A 70 -13.30 2.30 -8.35
CA TYR A 70 -12.12 2.00 -7.55
C TYR A 70 -10.92 2.85 -7.99
N GLN A 71 -10.68 3.00 -9.29
CA GLN A 71 -9.59 3.86 -9.80
C GLN A 71 -9.81 5.34 -9.50
N LEU A 72 -11.05 5.82 -9.64
CA LEU A 72 -11.42 7.20 -9.25
C LEU A 72 -11.19 7.43 -7.76
N SER A 73 -11.49 6.44 -6.92
CA SER A 73 -11.26 6.51 -5.47
C SER A 73 -9.78 6.60 -5.12
N LEU A 74 -8.93 5.79 -5.76
CA LEU A 74 -7.47 5.90 -5.59
C LEU A 74 -6.96 7.29 -5.99
N HIS A 75 -7.41 7.80 -7.13
CA HIS A 75 -7.03 9.13 -7.60
C HIS A 75 -7.49 10.26 -6.67
N TYR A 76 -8.71 10.14 -6.14
CA TYR A 76 -9.24 11.06 -5.15
C TYR A 76 -8.35 11.11 -3.90
N LEU A 77 -8.02 9.93 -3.35
CA LEU A 77 -7.16 9.82 -2.17
C LEU A 77 -5.76 10.40 -2.42
N GLU A 78 -5.14 10.07 -3.56
CA GLU A 78 -3.85 10.64 -3.96
C GLU A 78 -3.89 12.17 -3.99
N THR A 79 -4.96 12.74 -4.56
CA THR A 79 -5.15 14.19 -4.66
C THR A 79 -5.32 14.83 -3.29
N LYS A 80 -6.17 14.26 -2.42
CA LYS A 80 -6.43 14.81 -1.07
C LYS A 80 -5.22 14.68 -0.16
N LEU A 81 -4.53 13.55 -0.21
CA LEU A 81 -3.30 13.32 0.56
C LEU A 81 -2.19 14.28 0.12
N ALA A 82 -2.01 14.48 -1.19
CA ALA A 82 -1.03 15.43 -1.71
C ALA A 82 -1.31 16.88 -1.26
N GLN A 83 -2.58 17.30 -1.25
CA GLN A 83 -2.99 18.62 -0.72
C GLN A 83 -2.65 18.81 0.77
N LEU A 84 -2.53 17.71 1.52
CA LEU A 84 -2.15 17.70 2.93
C LEU A 84 -0.63 17.46 3.16
N GLY A 85 0.16 17.46 2.09
CA GLY A 85 1.62 17.28 2.16
C GLY A 85 2.09 15.83 2.30
N TRP A 86 1.21 14.85 2.05
CA TRP A 86 1.58 13.44 2.03
C TRP A 86 2.11 13.04 0.65
N LYS A 87 3.00 12.05 0.64
CA LYS A 87 3.49 11.40 -0.58
C LYS A 87 2.83 10.03 -0.69
N THR A 88 2.36 9.69 -1.88
CA THR A 88 1.68 8.43 -2.15
C THR A 88 2.48 7.54 -3.10
N LYS A 89 2.27 6.22 -2.99
CA LYS A 89 2.81 5.22 -3.89
C LYS A 89 1.80 4.09 -4.05
N ARG A 90 1.44 3.78 -5.30
CA ARG A 90 0.70 2.57 -5.63
C ARG A 90 1.63 1.35 -5.57
N GLN A 91 1.17 0.30 -4.90
CA GLN A 91 1.81 -1.00 -4.87
C GLN A 91 0.84 -2.02 -5.44
N SER A 92 1.05 -2.40 -6.69
CA SER A 92 0.20 -3.36 -7.39
C SER A 92 0.73 -4.79 -7.25
N PHE A 93 -0.18 -5.75 -7.19
CA PHE A 93 0.14 -7.17 -7.14
C PHE A 93 -1.04 -8.00 -7.65
N THR A 94 -0.75 -9.16 -8.23
CA THR A 94 -1.77 -10.14 -8.61
C THR A 94 -2.11 -11.04 -7.43
N GLY A 95 -3.40 -11.15 -7.09
CA GLY A 95 -3.91 -12.07 -6.09
C GLY A 95 -4.83 -13.12 -6.72
N ILE A 96 -4.80 -14.36 -6.23
CA ILE A 96 -5.71 -15.42 -6.67
C ILE A 96 -7.01 -15.32 -5.89
N THR A 97 -8.14 -15.27 -6.59
CA THR A 97 -9.48 -15.19 -6.00
C THR A 97 -10.37 -16.31 -6.54
N PRO A 98 -11.56 -16.57 -5.93
CA PRO A 98 -12.52 -17.53 -6.46
C PRO A 98 -13.02 -17.21 -7.88
N ILE A 99 -12.93 -15.96 -8.33
CA ILE A 99 -13.28 -15.52 -9.69
C ILE A 99 -12.06 -15.43 -10.62
N GLY A 100 -10.93 -16.01 -10.22
CA GLY A 100 -9.68 -16.00 -10.97
C GLY A 100 -8.65 -14.99 -10.43
N PRO A 101 -7.48 -14.90 -11.08
CA PRO A 101 -6.45 -13.92 -10.73
C PRO A 101 -6.96 -12.49 -10.92
N GLN A 102 -6.71 -11.61 -9.94
CA GLN A 102 -7.05 -10.19 -10.02
C GLN A 102 -5.88 -9.28 -9.66
N GLU A 103 -5.86 -8.10 -10.27
CA GLU A 103 -4.89 -7.05 -9.99
C GLU A 103 -5.36 -6.16 -8.84
N PHE A 104 -4.66 -6.24 -7.72
CA PHE A 104 -4.90 -5.43 -6.53
C PHE A 104 -3.95 -4.25 -6.50
N THR A 105 -4.34 -3.18 -5.80
CA THR A 105 -3.45 -2.04 -5.55
C THR A 105 -3.57 -1.59 -4.10
N ASN A 106 -2.47 -1.63 -3.36
CA ASN A 106 -2.37 -0.89 -2.11
C ASN A 106 -1.98 0.56 -2.43
N LEU A 107 -2.65 1.52 -1.80
CA LEU A 107 -2.22 2.92 -1.82
C LEU A 107 -1.46 3.21 -0.53
N LEU A 108 -0.14 3.29 -0.62
CA LEU A 108 0.71 3.66 0.50
C LEU A 108 0.78 5.18 0.59
N ALA A 109 0.63 5.75 1.78
CA ALA A 109 0.78 7.17 2.04
C ALA A 109 1.76 7.40 3.19
N ARG A 110 2.71 8.32 3.00
CA ARG A 110 3.65 8.72 4.04
C ARG A 110 3.68 10.24 4.18
N TYR A 111 3.55 10.71 5.41
CA TYR A 111 3.72 12.11 5.73
C TYR A 111 5.20 12.48 5.64
N SER A 112 5.55 13.28 4.64
CA SER A 112 6.93 13.65 4.34
C SER A 112 6.96 15.05 3.71
N PRO A 113 6.62 16.09 4.48
CA PRO A 113 6.59 17.45 3.94
C PRO A 113 8.00 17.88 3.54
N GLY A 114 8.18 18.23 2.27
CA GLY A 114 9.44 18.77 1.74
C GLY A 114 10.54 17.74 1.42
N SER A 115 10.28 16.43 1.53
CA SER A 115 11.25 15.39 1.14
C SER A 115 10.56 14.12 0.64
N GLU A 116 11.29 13.29 -0.11
CA GLU A 116 10.79 11.98 -0.53
C GLU A 116 10.95 10.94 0.60
N PRO A 117 9.91 10.16 0.92
CA PRO A 117 9.99 9.16 1.98
C PRO A 117 10.77 7.92 1.52
N ASP A 118 11.55 7.32 2.43
CA ASP A 118 12.16 6.01 2.17
C ASP A 118 11.11 4.89 2.27
N TRP A 119 10.55 4.48 1.13
CA TRP A 119 9.54 3.42 1.05
C TRP A 119 10.00 2.03 1.56
N ASN A 120 11.30 1.82 1.80
CA ASN A 120 11.83 0.55 2.30
C ASN A 120 12.10 0.55 3.82
N SER A 121 11.92 1.70 4.49
CA SER A 121 12.02 1.81 5.94
C SER A 121 10.67 1.48 6.62
N SER A 122 10.71 0.88 7.80
CA SER A 122 9.51 0.74 8.63
C SER A 122 9.11 2.11 9.24
N THR A 123 7.82 2.33 9.47
CA THR A 123 7.30 3.50 10.18
C THR A 123 6.98 3.13 11.63
N PRO A 124 7.10 4.07 12.58
CA PRO A 124 6.75 3.81 13.99
C PRO A 124 5.24 3.67 14.22
N PHE A 125 4.42 4.15 13.29
CA PHE A 125 2.96 4.11 13.33
C PHE A 125 2.41 3.79 11.94
N LEU A 126 1.30 3.04 11.91
CA LEU A 126 0.56 2.67 10.72
C LEU A 126 -0.94 2.83 11.02
N LEU A 127 -1.62 3.61 10.19
CA LEU A 127 -3.08 3.65 10.12
C LEU A 127 -3.50 2.98 8.81
N CYS A 128 -4.41 2.02 8.89
CA CYS A 128 -4.84 1.21 7.75
C CYS A 128 -6.36 1.32 7.59
N SER A 129 -6.79 1.38 6.33
CA SER A 129 -8.17 1.21 5.89
C SER A 129 -8.15 0.35 4.62
N HIS A 130 -9.24 -0.32 4.31
CA HIS A 130 -9.49 -0.82 2.95
C HIS A 130 -10.38 0.18 2.21
N VAL A 131 -10.37 0.19 0.88
CA VAL A 131 -11.07 1.21 0.06
C VAL A 131 -12.03 0.57 -0.94
N ASP A 132 -11.76 -0.67 -1.32
CA ASP A 132 -12.61 -1.48 -2.17
C ASP A 132 -13.93 -1.82 -1.45
N THR A 133 -14.96 -2.05 -2.25
CA THR A 133 -16.22 -2.62 -1.78
C THR A 133 -16.33 -4.06 -2.23
N LYS A 134 -16.99 -4.87 -1.41
CA LYS A 134 -17.30 -6.24 -1.78
C LYS A 134 -18.12 -6.30 -3.06
N LEU A 135 -17.72 -7.20 -3.97
CA LEU A 135 -18.49 -7.53 -5.16
C LEU A 135 -19.68 -8.42 -4.77
N TYR A 136 -20.89 -7.96 -5.10
CA TYR A 136 -22.13 -8.72 -5.07
C TYR A 136 -22.70 -8.76 -6.50
N ALA A 137 -23.24 -9.91 -6.91
CA ALA A 137 -23.78 -10.07 -8.26
C ALA A 137 -25.23 -9.58 -8.35
N GLU A 138 -25.91 -9.52 -7.20
CA GLU A 138 -27.36 -9.36 -7.09
C GLU A 138 -27.77 -7.91 -6.79
N PHE A 139 -26.86 -7.10 -6.24
CA PHE A 139 -27.14 -5.73 -5.86
C PHE A 139 -25.87 -4.86 -5.84
N GLU A 140 -26.08 -3.55 -5.93
CA GLU A 140 -25.02 -2.56 -5.77
C GLU A 140 -24.70 -2.34 -4.29
N PHE A 141 -23.51 -2.76 -3.89
CA PHE A 141 -23.00 -2.49 -2.55
C PHE A 141 -22.11 -1.24 -2.56
N LEU A 142 -22.68 -0.11 -2.16
CA LEU A 142 -21.97 1.18 -2.14
C LEU A 142 -20.85 1.25 -1.10
N GLY A 143 -20.96 0.46 -0.03
CA GLY A 143 -19.93 0.39 1.01
C GLY A 143 -19.70 1.71 1.74
N VAL A 144 -20.78 2.41 2.12
CA VAL A 144 -20.70 3.73 2.79
C VAL A 144 -20.03 3.61 4.16
N ASN A 145 -20.35 2.56 4.91
CA ASN A 145 -19.61 2.22 6.13
C ASN A 145 -18.44 1.27 5.81
N ASP A 146 -18.71 0.22 5.04
CA ASP A 146 -17.73 -0.80 4.66
C ASP A 146 -17.26 -0.58 3.21
N SER A 147 -16.28 0.28 2.95
CA SER A 147 -15.25 0.81 3.84
C SER A 147 -15.21 2.32 3.99
N GLY A 148 -16.23 3.04 3.52
CA GLY A 148 -16.22 4.49 3.46
C GLY A 148 -15.86 5.13 4.81
N SER A 149 -16.39 4.61 5.94
CA SER A 149 -16.21 5.22 7.25
C SER A 149 -14.79 5.15 7.82
N SER A 150 -13.98 4.17 7.42
CA SER A 150 -12.56 4.11 7.82
C SER A 150 -11.64 4.84 6.84
N THR A 151 -12.12 5.13 5.63
CA THR A 151 -11.34 5.79 4.57
C THR A 151 -11.50 7.30 4.57
N GLY A 152 -12.70 7.81 4.86
CA GLY A 152 -13.02 9.25 4.89
C GLY A 152 -12.73 9.91 6.23
#